data_AF-A0A4V2A0L7-F1
#
_entry.id   AF-A0A4V2A0L7-F1
#
_cell.length_a   1.000
_cell.length_b   1.000
_cell.length_c   1.000
_cell.angle_alpha   90.00
_cell.angle_beta   90.00
_cell.angle_gamma   90.00
#
_symmetry.space_group_name_H-M   'P 1'
#
loop_
_entity.id
_entity.type
_entity.pdbx_description
1 polymer ?
#
loop_
_entity_poly.entity_id
_entity_poly.type
_entity_poly.pdbx_seq_one_letter_code
_entity_poly.pdbx_strand_id
1 'polypeptide(L)'
;MTGRGMRSGTRARVFAFTALLGLIALLLAGAGYWAARHALSAQLNERVQDRVSMLLEVERRQGPEALVKMIEQLGQRGMRSFGYCLSRGGKHLYGATDTPMLAPGWHDINVYDLDDSRYETARALTVTLGNGDHLTVVADRDFLTAFDTTLAGIFIGLLLVVVLLAGAGALLLERFVSRRLASINDLAGAVRKEGDLNRRIPLSARGDEFDRLAAVLNGMLDQIGDLIAEVRRVNGYLAHDLRRPLASLHDRLRSLRPMRGERARQLGQAEQEVQSLLQLFDAILELGEHRGLGVPGEPFDLDELAQFMGESFQPIAEAEGKQLSVQASAGTMVIGVRHLL
;
A
#
# COMPACT_ATOMS: atom_id res chain seq x y z
N MET A 1 11.36 -19.83 -5.48
CA MET A 1 11.86 -18.64 -4.75
C MET A 1 11.38 -17.37 -5.45
N THR A 2 10.15 -16.89 -5.19
CA THR A 2 9.57 -15.73 -5.90
C THR A 2 8.55 -14.95 -5.05
N GLY A 3 8.65 -15.00 -3.71
CA GLY A 3 7.69 -14.34 -2.80
C GLY A 3 8.13 -12.98 -2.25
N ARG A 4 9.40 -12.57 -2.44
CA ARG A 4 9.96 -11.36 -1.79
C ARG A 4 9.72 -10.06 -2.56
N GLY A 5 9.54 -10.11 -3.89
CA GLY A 5 9.40 -8.91 -4.73
C GLY A 5 8.05 -8.21 -4.66
N MET A 6 6.96 -8.93 -4.33
CA MET A 6 5.62 -8.33 -4.33
C MET A 6 5.31 -7.57 -3.03
N ARG A 7 5.92 -7.98 -1.91
CA ARG A 7 5.78 -7.29 -0.62
C ARG A 7 6.55 -5.97 -0.57
N SER A 8 7.62 -5.80 -1.37
CA SER A 8 8.34 -4.53 -1.47
C SER A 8 7.58 -3.49 -2.29
N GLY A 9 6.88 -3.91 -3.35
CA GLY A 9 6.13 -3.00 -4.23
C GLY A 9 4.98 -2.29 -3.53
N THR A 10 4.15 -3.02 -2.78
CA THR A 10 3.00 -2.42 -2.07
C THR A 10 3.46 -1.46 -0.96
N ARG A 11 4.49 -1.86 -0.20
CA ARG A 11 5.09 -1.00 0.84
C ARG A 11 5.71 0.26 0.27
N ALA A 12 6.41 0.15 -0.86
CA ALA A 12 6.96 1.30 -1.55
C ALA A 12 5.87 2.28 -2.01
N ARG A 13 4.74 1.79 -2.53
CA ARG A 13 3.60 2.65 -2.94
C ARG A 13 2.91 3.32 -1.75
N VAL A 14 2.67 2.58 -0.66
CA VAL A 14 2.07 3.14 0.56
C VAL A 14 3.00 4.18 1.18
N PHE A 15 4.30 3.91 1.22
CA PHE A 15 5.29 4.89 1.67
C PHE A 15 5.33 6.12 0.78
N ALA A 16 5.36 5.95 -0.55
CA ALA A 16 5.35 7.06 -1.49
C ALA A 16 4.08 7.92 -1.37
N PHE A 17 2.91 7.30 -1.19
CA PHE A 17 1.65 8.01 -0.97
C PHE A 17 1.67 8.80 0.35
N THR A 18 2.14 8.18 1.44
CA THR A 18 2.24 8.84 2.76
C THR A 18 3.25 9.99 2.73
N ALA A 19 4.38 9.80 2.06
CA ALA A 19 5.40 10.83 1.86
C ALA A 19 4.88 12.00 1.02
N LEU A 20 4.13 11.72 -0.05
CA LEU A 20 3.48 12.74 -0.87
C LEU A 20 2.46 13.55 -0.05
N LEU A 21 1.63 12.88 0.73
CA LEU A 21 0.63 13.53 1.57
C LEU A 21 1.29 14.38 2.66
N GLY A 22 2.37 13.89 3.27
CA GLY A 22 3.20 14.65 4.20
C GLY A 22 3.85 15.88 3.54
N LEU A 23 4.34 15.75 2.32
CA LEU A 23 4.91 16.87 1.55
C LEU A 23 3.86 17.92 1.22
N ILE A 24 2.66 17.51 0.79
CA ILE A 24 1.53 18.43 0.56
C ILE A 24 1.13 19.14 1.85
N ALA A 25 1.03 18.41 2.97
CA ALA A 25 0.71 18.99 4.27
C ALA A 25 1.77 20.01 4.71
N LEU A 26 3.05 19.73 4.47
CA LEU A 26 4.16 20.64 4.77
C LEU A 26 4.11 21.90 3.90
N LEU A 27 3.83 21.76 2.60
CA LEU A 27 3.65 22.90 1.70
C LEU A 27 2.46 23.76 2.10
N LEU A 28 1.32 23.15 2.44
CA LEU A 28 0.12 23.88 2.89
C LEU A 28 0.35 24.59 4.23
N ALA A 29 0.98 23.92 5.19
CA ALA A 29 1.32 24.54 6.47
C ALA A 29 2.30 25.70 6.29
N GLY A 30 3.33 25.53 5.45
CA GLY A 30 4.30 26.58 5.13
C GLY A 30 3.66 27.78 4.41
N ALA A 31 2.81 27.52 3.40
CA ALA A 31 2.09 28.56 2.69
C ALA A 31 1.09 29.29 3.60
N GLY A 32 0.39 28.57 4.47
CA GLY A 32 -0.53 29.14 5.46
C GLY A 32 0.20 30.03 6.47
N TYR A 33 1.34 29.56 7.00
CA TYR A 33 2.19 30.34 7.88
C TYR A 33 2.72 31.61 7.19
N TRP A 34 3.21 31.48 5.95
CA TRP A 34 3.68 32.61 5.15
C TRP A 34 2.58 33.63 4.88
N ALA A 35 1.39 33.18 4.48
CA ALA A 35 0.23 34.04 4.21
C ALA A 35 -0.26 34.76 5.48
N ALA A 36 -0.34 34.05 6.60
CA ALA A 36 -0.72 34.64 7.89
C ALA A 36 0.27 35.74 8.30
N ARG A 37 1.57 35.47 8.19
CA ARG A 37 2.63 36.44 8.50
C ARG A 37 2.59 37.66 7.58
N HIS A 38 2.34 37.45 6.29
CA HIS A 38 2.23 38.53 5.32
C HIS A 38 1.01 39.42 5.62
N ALA A 39 -0.16 38.82 5.86
CA ALA A 39 -1.39 39.52 6.21
C ALA A 39 -1.25 40.35 7.49
N LEU A 40 -0.63 39.78 8.53
CA LEU A 40 -0.35 40.49 9.79
C LEU A 40 0.59 41.69 9.58
N SER A 41 1.64 41.52 8.77
CA SER A 41 2.57 42.61 8.47
C SER A 41 1.92 43.76 7.67
N ALA A 42 0.98 43.42 6.78
CA ALA A 42 0.22 44.41 6.02
C ALA A 42 -0.71 45.23 6.93
N GLN A 43 -1.41 44.58 7.86
CA GLN A 43 -2.25 45.28 8.85
C GLN A 43 -1.43 46.20 9.76
N LEU A 44 -0.23 45.78 10.18
CA LEU A 44 0.64 46.62 11.00
C LEU A 44 1.09 47.88 10.24
N ASN A 45 1.43 47.73 8.96
CA ASN A 45 1.81 48.87 8.12
C ASN A 45 0.66 49.88 7.95
N GLU A 46 -0.55 49.39 7.69
CA GLU A 46 -1.73 50.24 7.57
C GLU A 46 -1.98 51.04 8.86
N ARG A 47 -1.90 50.38 10.02
CA ARG A 47 -2.07 51.06 11.32
C ARG A 47 -0.99 52.10 11.61
N VAL A 48 0.27 51.84 11.24
CA VAL A 48 1.37 52.83 11.37
C VAL A 48 1.12 54.01 10.44
N GLN A 49 0.69 53.74 9.21
CA GLN A 49 0.41 54.77 8.21
C GLN A 49 -0.75 55.66 8.65
N ASP A 50 -1.85 55.09 9.15
CA ASP A 50 -2.98 55.84 9.71
C ASP A 50 -2.52 56.75 10.86
N ARG A 51 -1.62 56.25 11.71
CA ARG A 51 -1.07 57.02 12.83
C ARG A 51 -0.23 58.20 12.35
N VAL A 52 0.62 57.99 11.35
CA VAL A 52 1.41 59.06 10.72
C VAL A 52 0.49 60.10 10.10
N SER A 53 -0.53 59.69 9.34
CA SER A 53 -1.48 60.60 8.70
C SER A 53 -2.24 61.46 9.72
N MET A 54 -2.67 60.88 10.84
CA MET A 54 -3.29 61.61 11.95
C MET A 54 -2.37 62.70 12.51
N LEU A 55 -1.08 62.39 12.74
CA LEU A 55 -0.12 63.33 13.30
C LEU A 55 0.22 64.46 12.33
N LEU A 56 0.37 64.14 11.03
CA LEU A 56 0.56 65.14 9.99
C LEU A 56 -0.65 66.08 9.85
N GLU A 57 -1.87 65.57 10.08
CA GLU A 57 -3.08 66.41 10.06
C GLU A 57 -3.11 67.39 11.24
N VAL A 58 -2.69 66.96 12.44
CA VAL A 58 -2.55 67.83 13.61
C VAL A 58 -1.50 68.91 13.37
N GLU A 59 -0.33 68.54 12.84
CA GLU A 59 0.72 69.50 12.49
C GLU A 59 0.21 70.57 11.51
N ARG A 60 -0.50 70.16 10.45
CA ARG A 60 -1.03 71.08 9.44
C ARG A 60 -2.11 72.00 9.97
N ARG A 61 -2.99 71.52 10.85
CA ARG A 61 -4.15 72.30 11.35
C ARG A 61 -3.83 73.17 12.56
N GLN A 62 -2.99 72.70 13.46
CA GLN A 62 -2.76 73.30 14.79
C GLN A 62 -1.30 73.72 15.02
N GLY A 63 -0.41 73.43 14.07
CA GLY A 63 1.01 73.80 14.13
C GLY A 63 1.89 72.82 14.92
N PRO A 64 3.21 73.07 14.95
CA PRO A 64 4.20 72.15 15.52
C PRO A 64 4.09 71.99 17.04
N GLU A 65 3.64 73.02 17.78
CA GLU A 65 3.47 72.92 19.24
C GLU A 65 2.35 71.96 19.65
N ALA A 66 1.27 71.90 18.86
CA ALA A 66 0.18 70.97 19.09
C ALA A 66 0.60 69.53 18.80
N LEU A 67 1.43 69.31 17.77
CA LEU A 67 2.04 68.02 17.47
C LEU A 67 2.89 67.51 18.65
N VAL A 68 3.77 68.37 19.19
CA VAL A 68 4.63 68.02 20.33
C VAL A 68 3.78 67.62 21.56
N LYS A 69 2.77 68.42 21.92
CA LYS A 69 1.86 68.08 23.03
C LYS A 69 1.13 66.76 22.80
N MET A 70 0.72 66.48 21.56
CA MET A 70 0.05 65.22 21.22
C MET A 70 1.01 64.03 21.33
N ILE A 71 2.26 64.17 20.86
CA ILE A 71 3.30 63.16 20.99
C ILE A 71 3.62 62.89 22.46
N GLU A 72 3.74 63.92 23.30
CA GLU A 72 3.96 63.75 24.74
C GLU A 72 2.80 63.02 25.43
N GLN A 73 1.55 63.39 25.12
CA GLN A 73 0.37 62.71 25.66
C GLN A 73 0.28 61.24 25.23
N LEU A 74 0.65 60.95 23.99
CA LEU A 74 0.70 59.57 23.48
C LEU A 74 1.88 58.78 24.08
N GLY A 75 3.04 59.42 24.23
CA GLY A 75 4.26 58.83 24.81
C GLY A 75 4.13 58.49 26.30
N GLN A 76 3.32 59.24 27.06
CA GLN A 76 3.02 58.92 28.47
C GLN A 76 2.27 57.59 28.66
N ARG A 77 1.71 56.99 27.59
CA ARG A 77 1.06 55.67 27.64
C ARG A 77 2.04 54.50 27.43
N GLY A 78 3.34 54.79 27.29
CA GLY A 78 4.40 53.80 27.05
C GLY A 78 4.37 53.23 25.63
N MET A 79 5.35 52.37 25.30
CA MET A 79 5.51 51.75 23.98
C MET A 79 4.51 50.60 23.71
N ARG A 80 3.45 50.45 24.52
CA ARG A 80 2.46 49.35 24.46
C ARG A 80 1.75 49.14 23.10
N SER A 81 1.96 50.03 22.13
CA SER A 81 1.47 49.85 20.75
C SER A 81 2.23 50.70 19.73
N PHE A 82 2.64 51.92 20.09
CA PHE A 82 3.43 52.80 19.22
C PHE A 82 4.40 53.67 20.03
N GLY A 83 5.65 53.74 19.59
CA GLY A 83 6.63 54.75 19.97
C GLY A 83 6.64 55.91 18.98
N TYR A 84 6.95 57.12 19.45
CA TYR A 84 6.99 58.33 18.64
C TYR A 84 8.32 59.04 18.88
N CYS A 85 8.94 59.52 17.82
CA CYS A 85 10.21 60.22 17.86
C CYS A 85 10.17 61.41 16.90
N LEU A 86 10.43 62.61 17.41
CA LEU A 86 10.56 63.83 16.64
C LEU A 86 12.03 64.26 16.64
N SER A 87 12.63 64.40 15.46
CA SER A 87 14.03 64.82 15.27
C SER A 87 14.11 66.09 14.44
N ARG A 88 14.96 67.04 14.86
CA ARG A 88 15.20 68.32 14.19
C ARG A 88 16.68 68.53 13.97
N GLY A 89 17.09 68.73 12.71
CA GLY A 89 18.50 68.95 12.36
C GLY A 89 19.44 67.83 12.82
N GLY A 90 18.90 66.61 12.94
CA GLY A 90 19.64 65.43 13.42
C GLY A 90 19.78 65.29 14.94
N LYS A 91 19.06 66.10 15.72
CA LYS A 91 18.93 65.92 17.18
C LYS A 91 17.53 65.43 17.53
N HIS A 92 17.48 64.39 18.36
CA HIS A 92 16.25 63.91 18.98
C HIS A 92 15.68 65.01 19.90
N LEU A 93 14.45 65.44 19.64
CA LEU A 93 13.77 66.48 20.41
C LEU A 93 12.78 65.90 21.42
N TYR A 94 11.97 64.93 20.99
CA TYR A 94 10.89 64.36 21.79
C TYR A 94 10.66 62.89 21.41
N GLY A 95 10.41 62.04 22.40
CA GLY A 95 10.05 60.64 22.19
C GLY A 95 10.32 59.75 23.39
N ALA A 96 9.52 58.69 23.56
CA ALA A 96 9.68 57.73 24.65
C ALA A 96 10.70 56.62 24.34
N THR A 97 11.34 56.68 23.17
CA THR A 97 12.08 55.58 22.58
C THR A 97 13.40 56.07 21.98
N ASP A 98 14.51 55.48 22.40
CA ASP A 98 15.85 55.79 21.86
C ASP A 98 16.03 55.13 20.49
N THR A 99 15.52 55.77 19.44
CA THR A 99 15.65 55.27 18.06
C THR A 99 16.82 55.94 17.35
N PRO A 100 17.62 55.19 16.57
CA PRO A 100 18.62 55.78 15.69
C PRO A 100 17.97 56.72 14.67
N MET A 101 18.74 57.67 14.16
CA MET A 101 18.26 58.60 13.14
C MET A 101 18.04 57.86 11.81
N LEU A 102 16.79 57.78 11.38
CA LEU A 102 16.39 57.06 10.18
C LEU A 102 16.12 58.01 9.02
N ALA A 103 16.43 57.55 7.80
CA ALA A 103 16.03 58.26 6.59
C ALA A 103 14.50 58.21 6.41
N PRO A 104 13.90 59.10 5.61
CA PRO A 104 12.48 58.99 5.28
C PRO A 104 12.16 57.65 4.61
N GLY A 105 11.13 56.96 5.09
CA GLY A 105 10.70 55.65 4.59
C GLY A 105 10.51 54.60 5.68
N TRP A 106 10.18 53.38 5.23
CA TRP A 106 10.00 52.22 6.10
C TRP A 106 11.32 51.61 6.50
N HIS A 107 11.49 51.37 7.80
CA HIS A 107 12.68 50.76 8.38
C HIS A 107 12.30 49.69 9.39
N ASP A 108 13.05 48.59 9.40
CA ASP A 108 13.00 47.61 10.47
C ASP A 108 14.19 47.87 11.39
N ILE A 109 13.92 48.15 12.67
CA ILE A 109 14.91 48.54 13.67
C ILE A 109 14.82 47.64 14.89
N ASN A 110 15.93 47.47 15.61
CA ASN A 110 15.88 46.93 16.96
C ASN A 110 15.88 48.10 17.94
N VAL A 111 14.84 48.15 18.76
CA VAL A 111 14.63 49.19 19.76
C VAL A 111 14.84 48.57 21.13
N TYR A 112 15.53 49.28 22.02
CA TYR A 112 15.60 48.88 23.41
C TYR A 112 14.32 49.32 24.12
N ASP A 113 13.48 48.37 24.52
CA ASP A 113 12.33 48.67 25.37
C ASP A 113 12.82 48.92 26.81
N LEU A 114 12.47 50.09 27.33
CA LEU A 114 12.82 50.52 28.68
C LEU A 114 11.95 49.82 29.74
N ASP A 115 10.74 49.37 29.36
CA ASP A 115 9.82 48.68 30.27
C ASP A 115 10.22 47.19 30.46
N ASP A 116 10.53 46.45 29.38
CA ASP A 116 10.93 45.02 29.46
C ASP A 116 12.46 44.77 29.45
N SER A 117 13.27 45.84 29.38
CA SER A 117 14.75 45.79 29.41
C SER A 117 15.38 44.88 28.34
N ARG A 118 14.73 44.75 27.17
CA ARG A 118 15.15 43.88 26.05
C ARG A 118 15.14 44.64 24.73
N TYR A 119 15.91 44.13 23.77
CA TYR A 119 15.84 44.61 22.38
C TYR A 119 14.69 43.92 21.66
N GLU A 120 13.76 44.71 21.17
CA GLU A 120 12.60 44.26 20.40
C GLU A 120 12.72 44.73 18.96
N THR A 121 12.34 43.86 18.03
CA THR A 121 12.30 44.23 16.62
C THR A 121 11.07 45.08 16.37
N ALA A 122 11.24 46.35 16.03
CA ALA A 122 10.15 47.27 15.77
C ALA A 122 10.11 47.68 14.29
N ARG A 123 8.92 48.06 13.81
CA ARG A 123 8.77 48.62 12.46
C ARG A 123 8.56 50.12 12.56
N ALA A 124 9.44 50.89 11.93
CA ALA A 124 9.41 52.34 11.94
C ALA A 124 9.03 52.91 10.56
N LEU A 125 8.24 53.98 10.58
CA LEU A 125 8.00 54.83 9.41
C LEU A 125 8.44 56.25 9.75
N THR A 126 9.42 56.74 8.99
CA THR A 126 9.92 58.11 9.12
C THR A 126 9.41 58.97 7.97
N VAL A 127 8.83 60.12 8.30
CA VAL A 127 8.34 61.12 7.33
C VAL A 127 8.94 62.49 7.62
N THR A 128 9.13 63.29 6.58
CA THR A 128 9.59 64.68 6.72
C THR A 128 8.37 65.59 6.86
N LEU A 129 8.40 66.41 7.91
CA LEU A 129 7.40 67.42 8.25
C LEU A 129 7.60 68.68 7.39
N GLY A 130 6.59 69.55 7.33
CA GLY A 130 6.61 70.75 6.47
C GLY A 130 7.71 71.76 6.82
N ASN A 131 8.22 71.69 8.04
CA ASN A 131 9.28 72.54 8.59
C ASN A 131 10.70 71.94 8.42
N GLY A 132 10.84 70.78 7.77
CA GLY A 132 12.11 70.07 7.60
C GLY A 132 12.51 69.15 8.75
N ASP A 133 11.67 69.01 9.77
CA ASP A 133 11.87 68.04 10.86
C ASP A 133 11.48 66.62 10.39
N HIS A 134 11.94 65.59 11.10
CA HIS A 134 11.57 64.20 10.83
C HIS A 134 10.71 63.64 11.97
N LEU A 135 9.54 63.12 11.61
CA LEU A 135 8.68 62.35 12.51
C LEU A 135 8.88 60.85 12.22
N THR A 136 9.30 60.11 13.23
CA THR A 136 9.40 58.65 13.20
C THR A 136 8.32 58.07 14.09
N VAL A 137 7.45 57.25 13.51
CA VAL A 137 6.47 56.44 14.24
C VAL A 137 6.96 55.00 14.24
N VAL A 138 7.14 54.44 15.43
CA VAL A 138 7.61 53.09 15.67
C VAL A 138 6.43 52.27 16.13
N ALA A 139 6.11 51.17 15.46
CA ALA A 139 5.19 50.16 15.98
C ALA A 139 6.01 49.02 16.57
N ASP A 140 5.66 48.68 17.80
CA ASP A 140 6.11 47.47 18.45
C ASP A 140 5.62 46.24 17.67
N ARG A 141 6.53 45.26 17.46
CA ARG A 141 6.18 43.97 16.86
C ARG A 141 6.02 42.86 17.89
N ASP A 142 5.99 43.13 19.19
CA ASP A 142 5.83 42.08 20.18
C ASP A 142 4.51 41.34 20.05
N PHE A 143 3.47 42.04 19.60
CA PHE A 143 2.25 41.39 19.15
C PHE A 143 2.52 40.42 17.98
N LEU A 144 3.39 40.76 17.03
CA LEU A 144 3.76 39.85 15.94
C LEU A 144 4.71 38.72 16.37
N THR A 145 5.63 38.93 17.33
CA THR A 145 6.58 37.89 17.77
C THR A 145 5.91 36.85 18.67
N ALA A 146 5.03 37.27 19.58
CA ALA A 146 4.19 36.38 20.37
C ALA A 146 3.20 35.60 19.48
N PHE A 147 2.69 36.25 18.42
CA PHE A 147 1.88 35.58 17.42
C PHE A 147 2.70 34.61 16.57
N ASP A 148 3.91 34.95 16.14
CA ASP A 148 4.78 34.09 15.31
C ASP A 148 5.05 32.76 16.03
N THR A 149 5.36 32.78 17.34
CA THR A 149 5.60 31.54 18.12
C THR A 149 4.33 30.70 18.30
N THR A 150 3.19 31.34 18.59
CA THR A 150 1.90 30.64 18.76
C THR A 150 1.39 30.06 17.44
N LEU A 151 1.43 30.84 16.35
CA LEU A 151 1.07 30.41 15.01
C LEU A 151 1.98 29.28 14.52
N ALA A 152 3.30 29.42 14.70
CA ALA A 152 4.24 28.35 14.37
C ALA A 152 3.90 27.07 15.14
N GLY A 153 3.62 27.16 16.44
CA GLY A 153 3.19 26.03 17.26
C GLY A 153 1.91 25.37 16.74
N ILE A 154 0.90 26.16 16.35
CA ILE A 154 -0.35 25.66 15.77
C ILE A 154 -0.09 24.94 14.44
N PHE A 155 0.67 25.54 13.52
CA PHE A 155 0.98 24.93 12.22
C PHE A 155 1.84 23.67 12.35
N ILE A 156 2.82 23.65 13.26
CA ILE A 156 3.62 22.46 13.57
C ILE A 156 2.73 21.37 14.18
N GLY A 157 1.87 21.73 15.14
CA GLY A 157 0.91 20.80 15.76
C GLY A 157 -0.04 20.19 14.73
N LEU A 158 -0.61 21.02 13.84
CA LEU A 158 -1.47 20.56 12.75
C LEU A 158 -0.72 19.63 11.80
N LEU A 159 0.50 20.00 11.39
CA LEU A 159 1.35 19.17 10.54
C LEU A 159 1.61 17.80 11.19
N LEU A 160 1.94 17.78 12.48
CA LEU A 160 2.22 16.56 13.23
C LEU A 160 0.97 15.67 13.29
N VAL A 161 -0.20 16.23 13.57
CA VAL A 161 -1.48 15.49 13.55
C VAL A 161 -1.76 14.90 12.18
N VAL A 162 -1.59 15.67 11.10
CA VAL A 162 -1.81 15.17 9.73
C VAL A 162 -0.85 14.05 9.39
N VAL A 163 0.44 14.18 9.73
CA VAL A 163 1.45 13.14 9.49
C VAL A 163 1.12 11.87 10.28
N LEU A 164 0.72 11.98 11.55
CA LEU A 164 0.33 10.84 12.38
C LEU A 164 -0.92 10.13 11.83
N LEU A 165 -1.95 10.88 11.45
CA LEU A 165 -3.18 10.31 10.88
C LEU A 165 -2.92 9.65 9.52
N ALA A 166 -2.11 10.28 8.66
CA ALA A 166 -1.73 9.71 7.37
C ALA A 166 -0.92 8.42 7.57
N GLY A 167 0.06 8.41 8.48
CA GLY A 167 0.85 7.22 8.80
C GLY A 167 0.01 6.09 9.40
N ALA A 168 -0.89 6.40 10.33
CA ALA A 168 -1.80 5.44 10.93
C ALA A 168 -2.77 4.85 9.89
N GLY A 169 -3.38 5.71 9.06
CA GLY A 169 -4.26 5.29 7.97
C GLY A 169 -3.55 4.40 6.95
N ALA A 170 -2.33 4.75 6.57
CA ALA A 170 -1.49 3.96 5.67
C ALA A 170 -1.19 2.56 6.23
N LEU A 171 -0.81 2.45 7.50
CA LEU A 171 -0.54 1.16 8.16
C LEU A 171 -1.79 0.29 8.28
N LEU A 172 -2.95 0.89 8.59
CA LEU A 172 -4.22 0.18 8.67
C LEU A 172 -4.64 -0.34 7.29
N LEU A 173 -4.51 0.50 6.26
CA LEU A 173 -4.83 0.13 4.88
C LEU A 173 -3.90 -1.00 4.39
N GLU A 174 -2.59 -0.92 4.65
CA GLU A 174 -1.63 -1.98 4.30
C GLU A 174 -2.03 -3.31 4.95
N ARG A 175 -2.33 -3.30 6.25
CA ARG A 175 -2.74 -4.51 6.98
C ARG A 175 -4.04 -5.09 6.44
N PHE A 176 -5.01 -4.25 6.16
CA PHE A 176 -6.31 -4.67 5.64
C PHE A 176 -6.17 -5.31 4.25
N VAL A 177 -5.53 -4.62 3.31
CA VAL A 177 -5.34 -5.08 1.93
C VAL A 177 -4.44 -6.31 1.88
N SER A 178 -3.34 -6.34 2.65
CA SER A 178 -2.40 -7.47 2.64
C SER A 178 -3.04 -8.76 3.15
N ARG A 179 -3.90 -8.69 4.17
CA ARG A 179 -4.60 -9.88 4.68
C ARG A 179 -5.56 -10.46 3.64
N ARG A 180 -6.33 -9.62 2.96
CA ARG A 180 -7.27 -10.05 1.91
C ARG A 180 -6.55 -10.59 0.67
N LEU A 181 -5.44 -9.97 0.27
CA LEU A 181 -4.62 -10.47 -0.84
C LEU A 181 -3.90 -11.77 -0.49
N ALA A 182 -3.54 -12.00 0.78
CA ALA A 182 -2.92 -13.25 1.21
C ALA A 182 -3.87 -14.44 0.99
N SER A 183 -5.15 -14.33 1.41
CA SER A 183 -6.12 -15.42 1.19
C SER A 183 -6.34 -15.76 -0.28
N ILE A 184 -6.33 -14.76 -1.17
CA ILE A 184 -6.46 -14.99 -2.63
C ILE A 184 -5.19 -15.64 -3.18
N ASN A 185 -4.00 -15.17 -2.78
CA ASN A 185 -2.73 -15.75 -3.21
C ASN A 185 -2.54 -17.18 -2.71
N ASP A 186 -2.99 -17.49 -1.49
CA ASP A 186 -2.89 -18.83 -0.92
C ASP A 186 -3.78 -19.81 -1.70
N LEU A 187 -5.00 -19.42 -2.06
CA LEU A 187 -5.86 -20.20 -2.95
C LEU A 187 -5.21 -20.42 -4.31
N ALA A 188 -4.75 -19.35 -4.97
CA ALA A 188 -4.11 -19.45 -6.28
C ALA A 188 -2.85 -20.34 -6.23
N GLY A 189 -2.12 -20.29 -5.12
CA GLY A 189 -0.99 -21.16 -4.85
C GLY A 189 -1.37 -22.63 -4.75
N ALA A 190 -2.44 -22.94 -4.00
CA ALA A 190 -2.97 -24.29 -3.82
C ALA A 190 -3.48 -24.88 -5.14
N VAL A 191 -4.33 -24.14 -5.86
CA VAL A 191 -4.86 -24.58 -7.16
C VAL A 191 -3.71 -24.86 -8.15
N ARG A 192 -2.70 -23.98 -8.22
CA ARG A 192 -1.59 -24.13 -9.17
C ARG A 192 -0.66 -25.31 -8.84
N LYS A 193 -0.40 -25.57 -7.56
CA LYS A 193 0.58 -26.60 -7.15
C LYS A 193 -0.05 -27.98 -6.94
N GLU A 194 -1.23 -28.01 -6.35
CA GLU A 194 -1.86 -29.22 -5.84
C GLU A 194 -3.05 -29.66 -6.71
N GLY A 195 -3.51 -28.80 -7.64
CA GLY A 195 -4.72 -29.05 -8.42
C GLY A 195 -5.99 -29.08 -7.57
N ASP A 196 -5.92 -28.62 -6.31
CA ASP A 196 -7.02 -28.64 -5.37
C ASP A 196 -8.06 -27.57 -5.73
N LEU A 197 -9.04 -28.00 -6.52
CA LEU A 197 -10.20 -27.20 -6.93
C LEU A 197 -11.33 -27.20 -5.88
N ASN A 198 -11.19 -27.88 -4.74
CA ASN A 198 -12.21 -27.88 -3.68
C ASN A 198 -12.05 -26.72 -2.71
N ARG A 199 -10.87 -26.10 -2.69
CA ARG A 199 -10.60 -24.95 -1.85
C ARG A 199 -11.41 -23.74 -2.33
N ARG A 200 -11.90 -22.93 -1.39
CA ARG A 200 -12.71 -21.72 -1.68
C ARG A 200 -12.15 -20.51 -0.95
N ILE A 201 -12.32 -19.32 -1.52
CA ILE A 201 -12.01 -18.07 -0.84
C ILE A 201 -13.15 -17.80 0.16
N PRO A 202 -12.84 -17.61 1.46
CA PRO A 202 -13.86 -17.30 2.45
C PRO A 202 -14.48 -15.92 2.17
N LEU A 203 -15.81 -15.89 2.11
CA LEU A 203 -16.58 -14.65 2.01
C LEU A 203 -16.73 -14.05 3.40
N SER A 204 -16.56 -12.73 3.52
CA SER A 204 -16.88 -12.02 4.76
C SER A 204 -18.32 -11.51 4.75
N ALA A 205 -18.86 -11.22 5.93
CA ALA A 205 -20.19 -10.64 6.08
C ALA A 205 -20.29 -9.14 5.71
N ARG A 206 -19.21 -8.54 5.19
CA ARG A 206 -19.15 -7.10 4.89
C ARG A 206 -19.73 -6.76 3.51
N GLY A 207 -19.68 -7.69 2.57
CA GLY A 207 -20.15 -7.46 1.20
C GLY A 207 -19.30 -6.42 0.46
N ASP A 208 -18.00 -6.36 0.76
CA ASP A 208 -17.06 -5.43 0.12
C ASP A 208 -16.66 -5.91 -1.29
N GLU A 209 -15.91 -5.09 -2.03
CA GLU A 209 -15.46 -5.41 -3.39
C GLU A 209 -14.61 -6.69 -3.44
N PHE A 210 -13.89 -7.02 -2.34
CA PHE A 210 -13.12 -8.25 -2.25
C PHE A 210 -14.03 -9.47 -2.10
N ASP A 211 -15.13 -9.36 -1.36
CA ASP A 211 -16.13 -10.44 -1.26
C ASP A 211 -16.81 -10.68 -2.62
N ARG A 212 -17.08 -9.62 -3.41
CA ARG A 212 -17.63 -9.78 -4.77
C ARG A 212 -16.65 -10.49 -5.71
N LEU A 213 -15.36 -10.13 -5.64
CA LEU A 213 -14.31 -10.82 -6.42
C LEU A 213 -14.17 -12.28 -5.99
N ALA A 214 -14.19 -12.55 -4.68
CA ALA A 214 -14.14 -13.89 -4.14
C ALA A 214 -15.31 -14.76 -4.61
N ALA A 215 -16.54 -14.20 -4.66
CA ALA A 215 -17.71 -14.89 -5.18
C ALA A 215 -17.56 -15.26 -6.66
N VAL A 216 -17.06 -14.34 -7.49
CA VAL A 216 -16.79 -14.60 -8.93
C VAL A 216 -15.74 -15.69 -9.10
N LEU A 217 -14.63 -15.62 -8.35
CA LEU A 217 -13.57 -16.64 -8.41
C LEU A 217 -14.06 -18.01 -7.96
N ASN A 218 -14.84 -18.08 -6.88
CA ASN A 218 -15.44 -19.33 -6.42
C ASN A 218 -16.38 -19.91 -7.50
N GLY A 219 -17.22 -19.09 -8.13
CA GLY A 219 -18.09 -19.56 -9.22
C GLY A 219 -17.31 -20.06 -10.45
N MET A 220 -16.17 -19.45 -10.78
CA MET A 220 -15.28 -19.98 -11.82
C MET A 220 -14.69 -21.35 -11.43
N LEU A 221 -14.31 -21.54 -10.16
CA LEU A 221 -13.83 -22.83 -9.67
C LEU A 221 -14.91 -23.90 -9.72
N ASP A 222 -16.16 -23.55 -9.39
CA ASP A 222 -17.31 -24.46 -9.50
C ASP A 222 -17.49 -24.91 -10.97
N GLN A 223 -17.48 -23.96 -11.91
CA GLN A 223 -17.61 -24.26 -13.34
C GLN A 223 -16.47 -25.15 -13.88
N ILE A 224 -15.24 -24.93 -13.43
CA ILE A 224 -14.10 -25.79 -13.78
C ILE A 224 -14.30 -27.19 -13.20
N GLY A 225 -14.75 -27.29 -11.95
CA GLY A 225 -15.07 -28.57 -11.31
C GLY A 225 -16.13 -29.35 -12.08
N ASP A 226 -17.21 -28.69 -12.50
CA ASP A 226 -18.29 -29.28 -13.29
C ASP A 226 -17.79 -29.78 -14.66
N LEU A 227 -16.95 -29.00 -15.35
CA LEU A 227 -16.39 -29.36 -16.64
C LEU A 227 -15.47 -30.59 -16.54
N ILE A 228 -14.65 -30.67 -15.49
CA ILE A 228 -13.80 -31.83 -15.23
C ILE A 228 -14.65 -33.07 -14.92
N ALA A 229 -15.71 -32.92 -14.12
CA ALA A 229 -16.63 -34.00 -13.81
C ALA A 229 -17.35 -34.52 -15.07
N GLU A 230 -17.72 -33.62 -15.99
CA GLU A 230 -18.33 -33.99 -17.27
C GLU A 230 -17.37 -34.75 -18.18
N VAL A 231 -16.15 -34.25 -18.36
CA VAL A 231 -15.11 -34.95 -19.16
C VAL A 231 -14.87 -36.36 -18.62
N ARG A 232 -14.85 -36.53 -17.30
CA ARG A 232 -14.72 -37.85 -16.66
C ARG A 232 -15.90 -38.77 -16.92
N ARG A 233 -17.14 -38.26 -16.80
CA ARG A 233 -18.34 -39.06 -17.12
C ARG A 233 -18.29 -39.53 -18.57
N VAL A 234 -17.96 -38.65 -19.52
CA VAL A 234 -17.84 -39.00 -20.93
C VAL A 234 -16.75 -40.05 -21.18
N ASN A 235 -15.57 -39.89 -20.56
CA ASN A 235 -14.50 -40.89 -20.66
C ASN A 235 -14.90 -42.25 -20.08
N GLY A 236 -15.60 -42.28 -18.94
CA GLY A 236 -16.11 -43.52 -18.35
C GLY A 236 -17.14 -44.23 -19.23
N TYR A 237 -18.01 -43.48 -19.90
CA TYR A 237 -18.93 -44.05 -20.90
C TYR A 237 -18.18 -44.57 -22.13
N LEU A 238 -17.23 -43.81 -22.67
CA LEU A 238 -16.43 -44.22 -23.84
C LEU A 238 -15.62 -45.49 -23.56
N ALA A 239 -15.03 -45.58 -22.37
CA ALA A 239 -14.31 -46.77 -21.90
C ALA A 239 -15.17 -48.02 -22.03
N HIS A 240 -16.37 -47.96 -21.46
CA HIS A 240 -17.25 -49.10 -21.40
C HIS A 240 -17.79 -49.48 -22.79
N ASP A 241 -18.13 -48.49 -23.60
CA ASP A 241 -18.69 -48.69 -24.94
C ASP A 241 -17.66 -49.15 -25.98
N LEU A 242 -16.37 -48.85 -25.80
CA LEU A 242 -15.30 -49.34 -26.66
C LEU A 242 -14.74 -50.70 -26.21
N ARG A 243 -14.81 -51.02 -24.90
CA ARG A 243 -14.38 -52.32 -24.37
C ARG A 243 -15.20 -53.48 -24.92
N ARG A 244 -16.52 -53.33 -25.04
CA ARG A 244 -17.42 -54.36 -25.57
C ARG A 244 -17.11 -54.78 -27.02
N PRO A 245 -17.00 -53.88 -28.01
CA PRO A 245 -16.69 -54.25 -29.38
C PRO A 245 -15.27 -54.80 -29.53
N LEU A 246 -14.29 -54.28 -28.78
CA LEU A 246 -12.92 -54.79 -28.81
C LEU A 246 -12.81 -56.20 -28.19
N ALA A 247 -13.49 -56.46 -27.07
CA ALA A 247 -13.57 -57.80 -26.50
C ALA A 247 -14.27 -58.78 -27.45
N SER A 248 -15.37 -58.35 -28.10
CA SER A 248 -16.05 -59.17 -29.11
C SER A 248 -15.17 -59.45 -30.34
N LEU A 249 -14.38 -58.46 -30.78
CA LEU A 249 -13.41 -58.64 -31.87
C LEU A 249 -12.32 -59.64 -31.49
N HIS A 250 -11.80 -59.55 -30.27
CA HIS A 250 -10.83 -60.49 -29.72
C HIS A 250 -11.40 -61.92 -29.66
N ASP A 251 -12.62 -62.10 -29.15
CA ASP A 251 -13.27 -63.41 -29.09
C ASP A 251 -13.55 -64.00 -30.48
N ARG A 252 -13.93 -63.17 -31.45
CA ARG A 252 -14.10 -63.59 -32.84
C ARG A 252 -12.79 -64.03 -33.46
N LEU A 253 -11.70 -63.29 -33.24
CA LEU A 253 -10.36 -63.69 -33.69
C LEU A 253 -9.93 -65.04 -33.07
N ARG A 254 -10.20 -65.23 -31.77
CA ARG A 254 -9.92 -66.48 -31.05
C ARG A 254 -10.71 -67.68 -31.57
N SER A 255 -11.95 -67.45 -31.99
CA SER A 255 -12.81 -68.49 -32.58
C SER A 255 -12.34 -68.99 -33.96
N LEU A 256 -11.49 -68.21 -34.65
CA LEU A 256 -10.91 -68.55 -35.96
C LEU A 256 -9.62 -69.39 -35.84
N ARG A 257 -9.28 -69.87 -34.64
CA ARG A 257 -8.15 -70.78 -34.35
C ARG A 257 -8.05 -72.08 -35.16
N PRO A 258 -9.05 -72.63 -35.89
CA PRO A 258 -8.84 -73.87 -36.65
C PRO A 258 -7.96 -73.72 -37.91
N MET A 259 -7.37 -72.55 -38.18
CA MET A 259 -6.60 -72.29 -39.40
C MET A 259 -5.11 -72.71 -39.28
N ARG A 260 -4.55 -73.32 -40.32
CA ARG A 260 -3.13 -73.75 -40.42
C ARG A 260 -2.34 -72.93 -41.45
N GLY A 261 -1.03 -72.78 -41.24
CA GLY A 261 -0.09 -72.11 -42.18
C GLY A 261 0.13 -70.62 -41.88
N GLU A 262 0.56 -69.83 -42.88
CA GLU A 262 0.86 -68.38 -42.80
C GLU A 262 -0.25 -67.56 -42.11
N ARG A 263 -1.52 -67.93 -42.38
CA ARG A 263 -2.72 -67.26 -41.84
C ARG A 263 -2.85 -67.38 -40.31
N ALA A 264 -2.31 -68.44 -39.71
CA ALA A 264 -2.33 -68.62 -38.25
C ALA A 264 -1.37 -67.63 -37.55
N ARG A 265 -0.24 -67.29 -38.18
CA ARG A 265 0.69 -66.28 -37.66
C ARG A 265 0.10 -64.86 -37.76
N GLN A 266 -0.53 -64.53 -38.88
CA GLN A 266 -1.22 -63.25 -39.06
C GLN A 266 -2.38 -63.06 -38.07
N LEU A 267 -3.12 -64.14 -37.77
CA LEU A 267 -4.20 -64.10 -36.78
C LEU A 267 -3.67 -63.89 -35.36
N GLY A 268 -2.57 -64.56 -34.98
CA GLY A 268 -1.92 -64.35 -33.68
C GLY A 268 -1.34 -62.94 -33.51
N GLN A 269 -0.81 -62.34 -34.58
CA GLN A 269 -0.36 -60.94 -34.58
C GLN A 269 -1.54 -59.97 -34.37
N ALA A 270 -2.65 -60.19 -35.09
CA ALA A 270 -3.86 -59.37 -34.93
C ALA A 270 -4.46 -59.50 -33.52
N GLU A 271 -4.44 -60.69 -32.90
CA GLU A 271 -4.84 -60.87 -31.50
C GLU A 271 -3.96 -60.08 -30.52
N GLN A 272 -2.63 -60.13 -30.69
CA GLN A 272 -1.69 -59.35 -29.87
C GLN A 272 -1.90 -57.85 -30.03
N GLU A 273 -2.21 -57.39 -31.24
CA GLU A 273 -2.43 -55.97 -31.53
C GLU A 273 -3.73 -55.45 -30.88
N VAL A 274 -4.81 -56.23 -30.93
CA VAL A 274 -6.07 -55.92 -30.20
C VAL A 274 -5.87 -55.96 -28.69
N GLN A 275 -5.10 -56.92 -28.17
CA GLN A 275 -4.76 -56.99 -26.74
C GLN A 275 -3.98 -55.75 -26.30
N SER A 276 -3.04 -55.30 -27.13
CA SER A 276 -2.21 -54.12 -26.86
C SER A 276 -3.05 -52.84 -26.88
N LEU A 277 -4.01 -52.72 -27.81
CA LEU A 277 -4.96 -51.61 -27.86
C LEU A 277 -5.86 -51.57 -26.62
N LEU A 278 -6.34 -52.71 -26.14
CA LEU A 278 -7.12 -52.79 -24.90
C LEU A 278 -6.31 -52.32 -23.69
N GLN A 279 -5.06 -52.80 -23.54
CA GLN A 279 -4.17 -52.40 -22.46
C GLN A 279 -3.83 -50.89 -22.50
N LEU A 280 -3.59 -50.34 -23.70
CA LEU A 280 -3.36 -48.91 -23.87
C LEU A 280 -4.60 -48.09 -23.49
N PHE A 281 -5.79 -48.59 -23.83
CA PHE A 281 -7.04 -47.93 -23.48
C PHE A 281 -7.26 -47.90 -21.96
N ASP A 282 -7.08 -49.03 -21.29
CA ASP A 282 -7.16 -49.14 -19.84
C ASP A 282 -6.15 -48.19 -19.16
N ALA A 283 -4.90 -48.12 -19.65
CA ALA A 283 -3.88 -47.22 -19.13
C ALA A 283 -4.20 -45.72 -19.34
N ILE A 284 -4.80 -45.34 -20.47
CA ILE A 284 -5.21 -43.95 -20.73
C ILE A 284 -6.37 -43.54 -19.82
N LEU A 285 -7.31 -44.44 -19.57
CA LEU A 285 -8.44 -44.19 -18.67
C LEU A 285 -7.95 -44.04 -17.23
N GLU A 286 -7.06 -44.92 -16.80
CA GLU A 286 -6.44 -44.87 -15.47
C GLU A 286 -5.66 -43.56 -15.27
N LEU A 287 -4.91 -43.10 -16.29
CA LEU A 287 -4.22 -41.81 -16.29
C LEU A 287 -5.19 -40.61 -16.18
N GLY A 288 -6.37 -40.71 -16.79
CA GLY A 288 -7.40 -39.67 -16.80
C GLY A 288 -8.19 -39.57 -15.49
N GLU A 289 -8.45 -40.71 -14.84
CA GLU A 289 -9.13 -40.74 -13.54
C GLU A 289 -8.27 -40.12 -12.43
N HIS A 290 -6.96 -40.38 -12.44
CA HIS A 290 -6.07 -40.05 -11.32
C HIS A 290 -5.51 -38.63 -11.29
N ARG A 291 -5.45 -37.91 -12.42
CA ARG A 291 -4.89 -36.54 -12.44
C ARG A 291 -5.86 -35.42 -12.01
N GLY A 292 -7.16 -35.71 -11.90
CA GLY A 292 -8.18 -34.68 -11.64
C GLY A 292 -8.66 -34.55 -10.20
N LEU A 293 -8.18 -35.40 -9.27
CA LEU A 293 -8.49 -35.30 -7.85
C LEU A 293 -7.20 -35.53 -7.09
N GLY A 294 -6.87 -34.62 -6.17
CA GLY A 294 -6.14 -35.00 -4.97
C GLY A 294 -6.98 -35.99 -4.18
N VAL A 295 -7.10 -37.24 -4.66
CA VAL A 295 -7.57 -38.35 -3.84
C VAL A 295 -6.61 -38.36 -2.65
N PRO A 296 -7.11 -38.15 -1.42
CA PRO A 296 -6.24 -38.17 -0.27
C PRO A 296 -5.59 -39.55 -0.24
N GLY A 297 -4.28 -39.60 -0.47
CA GLY A 297 -3.54 -40.84 -0.36
C GLY A 297 -3.76 -41.39 1.04
N GLU A 298 -4.05 -42.68 1.13
CA GLU A 298 -4.08 -43.34 2.43
C GLU A 298 -2.63 -43.65 2.83
N PRO A 299 -2.27 -43.51 4.10
CA PRO A 299 -0.97 -43.96 4.57
C PRO A 299 -0.92 -45.49 4.46
N PHE A 300 -0.02 -46.02 3.63
CA PHE A 300 0.23 -47.44 3.50
C PHE A 300 1.71 -47.74 3.65
N ASP A 301 2.02 -48.97 4.06
CA ASP A 301 3.40 -49.45 4.24
C ASP A 301 3.97 -49.88 2.88
N LEU A 302 5.04 -49.23 2.44
CA LEU A 302 5.74 -49.59 1.20
C LEU A 302 6.33 -51.00 1.27
N ASP A 303 6.67 -51.49 2.45
CA ASP A 303 7.24 -52.83 2.60
C ASP A 303 6.19 -53.91 2.36
N GLU A 304 4.97 -53.68 2.85
CA GLU A 304 3.82 -54.57 2.59
C GLU A 304 3.50 -54.62 1.09
N LEU A 305 3.55 -53.47 0.42
CA LEU A 305 3.35 -53.41 -1.04
C LEU A 305 4.49 -54.11 -1.81
N ALA A 306 5.74 -53.86 -1.44
CA ALA A 306 6.90 -54.47 -2.09
C ALA A 306 6.92 -55.99 -1.94
N GLN A 307 6.56 -56.50 -0.76
CA GLN A 307 6.42 -57.94 -0.52
C GLN A 307 5.27 -58.54 -1.33
N PHE A 308 4.10 -57.91 -1.34
CA PHE A 308 2.94 -58.35 -2.12
C PHE A 308 3.25 -58.42 -3.63
N MET A 309 3.97 -57.43 -4.15
CA MET A 309 4.45 -57.42 -5.53
C MET A 309 5.47 -58.54 -5.77
N GLY A 310 6.42 -58.73 -4.85
CA GLY A 310 7.39 -59.82 -4.90
C GLY A 310 6.72 -61.19 -5.02
N GLU A 311 5.73 -61.47 -4.16
CA GLU A 311 4.96 -62.71 -4.17
C GLU A 311 4.16 -62.90 -5.46
N SER A 312 3.57 -61.82 -5.98
CA SER A 312 2.77 -61.86 -7.21
C SER A 312 3.60 -62.12 -8.47
N PHE A 313 4.83 -61.63 -8.53
CA PHE A 313 5.73 -61.81 -9.69
C PHE A 313 6.68 -63.01 -9.57
N GLN A 314 6.81 -63.61 -8.39
CA GLN A 314 7.62 -64.81 -8.14
C GLN A 314 7.34 -65.96 -9.14
N PRO A 315 6.08 -66.32 -9.46
CA PRO A 315 5.80 -67.43 -10.37
C PRO A 315 6.25 -67.15 -11.81
N ILE A 316 6.23 -65.88 -12.22
CA ILE A 316 6.65 -65.45 -13.56
C ILE A 316 8.18 -65.50 -13.67
N ALA A 317 8.89 -65.06 -12.62
CA ALA A 317 10.35 -65.15 -12.56
C ALA A 317 10.83 -66.61 -12.62
N GLU A 318 10.16 -67.51 -11.87
CA GLU A 318 10.46 -68.94 -11.87
C GLU A 318 10.22 -69.58 -13.24
N ALA A 319 9.12 -69.22 -13.93
CA ALA A 319 8.82 -69.70 -15.28
C ALA A 319 9.88 -69.29 -16.32
N GLU A 320 10.57 -68.16 -16.11
CA GLU A 320 11.68 -67.70 -16.96
C GLU A 320 13.07 -68.12 -16.45
N GLY A 321 13.15 -68.94 -15.38
CA GLY A 321 14.41 -69.39 -14.79
C GLY A 321 15.22 -68.28 -14.10
N LYS A 322 14.56 -67.18 -13.70
CA LYS A 322 15.15 -66.03 -13.01
C LYS A 322 14.85 -66.09 -11.51
N GLN A 323 15.72 -65.49 -10.70
CA GLN A 323 15.53 -65.40 -9.26
C GLN A 323 15.16 -63.96 -8.87
N LEU A 324 13.98 -63.79 -8.29
CA LEU A 324 13.50 -62.49 -7.78
C LEU A 324 13.81 -62.42 -6.28
N SER A 325 14.43 -61.31 -5.84
CA SER A 325 14.67 -61.04 -4.42
C SER A 325 14.18 -59.63 -4.13
N VAL A 326 13.28 -59.50 -3.15
CA VAL A 326 12.79 -58.21 -2.67
C VAL A 326 13.50 -57.85 -1.37
N GLN A 327 14.20 -56.73 -1.36
CA GLN A 327 14.79 -56.12 -0.17
C GLN A 327 14.05 -54.81 0.11
N ALA A 328 13.30 -54.78 1.21
CA ALA A 328 12.54 -53.61 1.65
C ALA A 328 12.92 -53.27 3.10
N SER A 329 12.85 -51.99 3.49
CA SER A 329 13.31 -51.49 4.79
C SER A 329 12.12 -51.14 5.68
N ALA A 330 11.93 -51.97 6.71
CA ALA A 330 10.76 -51.97 7.60
C ALA A 330 10.29 -50.56 8.05
N GLY A 331 9.02 -50.27 7.82
CA GLY A 331 8.28 -49.13 8.37
C GLY A 331 8.23 -47.88 7.48
N THR A 332 8.45 -48.02 6.17
CA THR A 332 8.42 -46.87 5.26
C THR A 332 6.97 -46.51 4.88
N MET A 333 6.35 -45.63 5.68
CA MET A 333 4.99 -45.16 5.43
C MET A 333 4.96 -44.07 4.36
N VAL A 334 4.17 -44.27 3.32
CA VAL A 334 3.97 -43.29 2.24
C VAL A 334 2.50 -42.98 2.06
N ILE A 335 2.22 -41.72 1.73
CA ILE A 335 0.88 -41.24 1.40
C ILE A 335 0.72 -41.37 -0.11
N GLY A 336 -0.16 -42.25 -0.55
CA GLY A 336 -0.42 -42.48 -1.96
C GLY A 336 -1.62 -43.36 -2.19
N VAL A 337 -1.85 -43.73 -3.45
CA VAL A 337 -2.94 -44.62 -3.84
C VAL A 337 -2.33 -45.98 -4.11
N ARG A 338 -2.59 -46.97 -3.25
CA ARG A 338 -1.92 -48.29 -3.23
C ARG A 338 -1.94 -49.04 -4.57
N HIS A 339 -2.94 -48.80 -5.43
CA HIS A 339 -3.05 -49.46 -6.74
C HIS A 339 -2.32 -48.74 -7.89
N LEU A 340 -1.65 -47.60 -7.64
CA LEU A 340 -0.94 -46.78 -8.64
C LEU A 340 0.60 -46.82 -8.53
N LEU A 341 1.14 -47.62 -7.61
CA LEU A 341 2.59 -47.75 -7.34
C LEU A 341 3.06 -49.15 -7.73
#